data_AF-A0A929FS56-F1
#
_entry.id   AF-A0A929FS56-F1
#
_cell.length_a   1.000
_cell.length_b   1.000
_cell.length_c   1.000
_cell.angle_alpha   90.00
_cell.angle_beta   90.00
_cell.angle_gamma   90.00
#
_symmetry.space_group_name_H-M   'P 1'
#
loop_
_entity.id
_entity.type
_entity.pdbx_description
1 polymer ?
#
loop_
_entity_poly.entity_id
_entity_poly.type
_entity_poly.pdbx_seq_one_letter_code
_entity_poly.pdbx_strand_id
1 'polypeptide(L)'
;MKTWFPVPQRTVKALASAVMVVFSLWVTPTLAGDPFRTSNTRNISDSTEDAFESIFKEGDYKTAKNYLRQAESTDSDDPLVHAMLASLAYTERDWDTLKNYATKTRQTGEQLVSSDPLRGKLYTAVGHFLEGTYNFEKEGPVRTLSKLQKVFQYLDEAKEIDSQDPELNLLTGYMDLMLAVNLPFADPAKAIEKLETYGYPKYLAYRGIAVGYRDLKKYSQAMDYVNRTLELTPDNPEILYLKAQILVHQDKPKEALEFFDKALKKQAQLPAYSAAQIVYEQCKAQEEVDKVERDCRGERNRVREGNN
;
A
#
# COMPACT_ATOMS: atom_id res chain seq x y z
N MET A 1 33.29 84.22 -4.95
CA MET A 1 33.51 82.76 -5.12
C MET A 1 32.22 82.05 -4.71
N LYS A 2 31.64 81.28 -5.64
CA LYS A 2 30.62 80.20 -5.52
C LYS A 2 29.56 80.39 -4.42
N THR A 3 28.39 80.99 -4.69
CA THR A 3 27.14 80.36 -5.23
C THR A 3 26.67 79.17 -4.36
N TRP A 4 25.42 79.04 -3.90
CA TRP A 4 24.16 79.65 -4.35
C TRP A 4 23.05 79.34 -3.33
N PHE A 5 21.88 79.93 -3.58
CA PHE A 5 20.76 80.24 -2.70
C PHE A 5 19.94 79.05 -2.09
N PRO A 6 19.04 79.36 -1.12
CA PRO A 6 18.48 78.45 -0.12
C PRO A 6 17.03 78.03 -0.44
N VAL A 7 16.20 77.81 0.60
CA VAL A 7 14.71 77.77 0.66
C VAL A 7 14.18 76.31 0.90
N PRO A 8 13.00 76.06 1.51
CA PRO A 8 12.60 76.34 2.90
C PRO A 8 11.67 75.23 3.51
N GLN A 9 11.29 75.47 4.77
CA GLN A 9 10.03 75.16 5.49
C GLN A 9 9.08 74.01 5.06
N ARG A 10 9.05 73.02 5.95
CA ARG A 10 7.92 72.36 6.65
C ARG A 10 6.47 72.52 6.13
N THR A 11 5.98 71.36 5.66
CA THR A 11 4.74 70.63 6.01
C THR A 11 3.39 71.33 5.94
N VAL A 12 2.53 70.80 5.04
CA VAL A 12 1.10 70.59 5.31
C VAL A 12 0.69 69.21 4.77
N LYS A 13 -0.08 68.47 5.58
CA LYS A 13 -0.65 67.14 5.33
C LYS A 13 -1.78 67.21 4.29
N ALA A 14 -1.94 66.17 3.46
CA ALA A 14 -3.17 65.35 3.43
C ALA A 14 -3.18 64.32 2.27
N LEU A 15 -3.94 63.25 2.52
CA LEU A 15 -4.59 62.30 1.60
C LEU A 15 -3.84 61.02 1.16
N ALA A 16 -4.20 59.97 1.89
CA ALA A 16 -4.73 58.71 1.37
C ALA A 16 -3.92 57.98 0.29
N SER A 17 -3.21 56.94 0.72
CA SER A 17 -2.99 55.76 -0.12
C SER A 17 -3.38 54.55 0.72
N ALA A 18 -4.59 54.05 0.47
CA ALA A 18 -4.96 52.69 0.84
C ALA A 18 -4.05 51.75 0.04
N VAL A 19 -2.96 51.30 0.66
CA VAL A 19 -2.20 50.17 0.12
C VAL A 19 -3.02 48.93 0.44
N MET A 20 -3.89 48.54 -0.49
CA MET A 20 -4.36 47.16 -0.55
C MET A 20 -3.14 46.29 -0.83
N VAL A 21 -2.59 45.70 0.23
CA VAL A 21 -1.70 44.55 0.09
C VAL A 21 -2.59 43.40 -0.34
N VAL A 22 -2.72 43.20 -1.65
CA VAL A 22 -3.22 41.95 -2.21
C VAL A 22 -2.15 40.92 -1.91
N PHE A 23 -2.27 40.23 -0.78
CA PHE A 23 -1.62 38.94 -0.60
C PHE A 23 -2.25 38.01 -1.63
N SER A 24 -1.66 37.94 -2.82
CA SER A 24 -1.84 36.84 -3.74
C SER A 24 -1.16 35.62 -3.12
N LEU A 25 -1.78 35.07 -2.07
CA LEU A 25 -1.56 33.71 -1.64
C LEU A 25 -2.19 32.82 -2.71
N TRP A 26 -1.52 32.72 -3.85
CA TRP A 26 -1.60 31.51 -4.66
C TRP A 26 -0.90 30.44 -3.83
N VAL A 27 -1.61 29.90 -2.84
CA VAL A 27 -1.28 28.61 -2.28
C VAL A 27 -1.55 27.64 -3.42
N THR A 28 -0.56 27.41 -4.27
CA THR A 28 -0.56 26.20 -5.08
C THR A 28 -0.68 25.06 -4.07
N PRO A 29 -1.71 24.20 -4.15
CA PRO A 29 -1.75 23.01 -3.31
C PRO A 29 -0.40 22.32 -3.46
N THR A 30 0.38 22.25 -2.39
CA THR A 30 1.62 21.48 -2.40
C THR A 30 1.17 20.03 -2.42
N LEU A 31 1.09 19.45 -3.61
CA LEU A 31 0.75 18.05 -3.77
C LEU A 31 1.74 17.19 -2.97
N ALA A 32 1.22 16.20 -2.27
CA ALA A 32 2.01 15.13 -1.68
C ALA A 32 2.93 14.44 -2.71
N GLY A 33 4.04 13.90 -2.22
CA GLY A 33 4.94 13.06 -3.01
C GLY A 33 4.56 11.59 -2.89
N ASP A 34 4.81 10.80 -3.94
CA ASP A 34 4.56 9.35 -3.88
C ASP A 34 5.35 8.69 -2.74
N PRO A 35 4.78 7.66 -2.07
CA PRO A 35 5.37 7.07 -0.87
C PRO A 35 6.56 6.15 -1.17
N PHE A 36 6.92 5.96 -2.45
CA PHE A 36 7.93 5.01 -2.88
C PHE A 36 9.30 5.65 -3.06
N ARG A 37 9.37 6.96 -3.29
CA ARG A 37 10.65 7.65 -3.56
C ARG A 37 10.97 8.62 -2.43
N THR A 38 12.25 8.67 -2.03
CA THR A 38 12.75 9.65 -1.06
C THR A 38 13.32 10.90 -1.75
N SER A 39 13.49 10.84 -3.08
CA SER A 39 13.93 11.94 -3.94
C SER A 39 13.27 11.80 -5.32
N ASN A 40 12.99 12.91 -6.00
CA ASN A 40 12.26 12.90 -7.28
C ASN A 40 10.90 12.20 -7.16
N THR A 41 10.18 12.49 -6.09
CA THR A 41 8.82 11.99 -5.86
C THR A 41 7.90 12.46 -6.98
N ARG A 42 6.98 11.60 -7.37
CA ARG A 42 5.87 11.93 -8.25
C ARG A 42 4.78 12.58 -7.43
N ASN A 43 4.16 13.61 -8.00
CA ASN A 43 3.04 14.25 -7.33
C ASN A 43 1.84 13.29 -7.28
N ILE A 44 1.20 13.25 -6.12
CA ILE A 44 -0.09 12.60 -5.84
C ILE A 44 -0.92 13.55 -4.99
N SER A 45 -2.23 13.33 -4.90
CA SER A 45 -3.05 14.10 -3.96
C SER A 45 -2.74 13.72 -2.50
N ASP A 46 -2.93 14.66 -1.56
CA ASP A 46 -2.80 14.41 -0.12
C ASP A 46 -3.72 13.26 0.32
N SER A 47 -4.93 13.17 -0.26
CA SER A 47 -5.86 12.07 0.01
C SER A 47 -5.37 10.73 -0.55
N THR A 48 -4.57 10.72 -1.60
CA THR A 48 -3.91 9.50 -2.10
C THR A 48 -2.83 9.04 -1.12
N GLU A 49 -2.02 9.97 -0.60
CA GLU A 49 -1.00 9.67 0.42
C GLU A 49 -1.65 9.14 1.70
N ASP A 50 -2.66 9.85 2.22
CA ASP A 50 -3.40 9.46 3.43
C ASP A 50 -4.05 8.08 3.28
N ALA A 51 -4.64 7.80 2.10
CA ALA A 51 -5.20 6.48 1.80
C ALA A 51 -4.13 5.39 1.83
N PHE A 52 -2.97 5.65 1.22
CA PHE A 52 -1.86 4.71 1.19
C PHE A 52 -1.32 4.44 2.60
N GLU A 53 -1.05 5.47 3.39
CA GLU A 53 -0.58 5.31 4.77
C GLU A 53 -1.62 4.56 5.62
N SER A 54 -2.90 4.92 5.51
CA SER A 54 -3.99 4.25 6.22
C SER A 54 -4.00 2.74 5.96
N ILE A 55 -3.88 2.30 4.70
CA ILE A 55 -3.84 0.85 4.37
C ILE A 55 -2.54 0.22 4.87
N PHE A 56 -1.41 0.77 4.44
CA PHE A 56 -0.15 0.02 4.47
C PHE A 56 0.67 0.22 5.74
N LYS A 57 0.54 1.40 6.37
CA LYS A 57 1.27 1.76 7.58
C LYS A 57 0.41 1.50 8.80
N GLU A 58 -0.85 1.92 8.78
CA GLU A 58 -1.74 1.85 9.94
C GLU A 58 -2.61 0.58 9.98
N GLY A 59 -2.89 -0.02 8.81
CA GLY A 59 -3.81 -1.14 8.67
C GLY A 59 -5.27 -0.74 8.90
N ASP A 60 -5.63 0.52 8.65
CA ASP A 60 -6.98 1.07 8.75
C ASP A 60 -7.65 1.19 7.38
N TYR A 61 -8.29 0.10 6.97
CA TYR A 61 -8.99 0.00 5.69
C TYR A 61 -10.27 0.84 5.65
N LYS A 62 -10.90 1.05 6.81
CA LYS A 62 -12.13 1.83 6.93
C LYS A 62 -11.86 3.31 6.65
N THR A 63 -10.82 3.85 7.27
CA THR A 63 -10.39 5.24 7.06
C THR A 63 -9.85 5.41 5.64
N ALA A 64 -9.02 4.48 5.16
CA ALA A 64 -8.51 4.49 3.79
C ALA A 64 -9.60 4.59 2.72
N LYS A 65 -10.73 3.87 2.89
CA LYS A 65 -11.85 3.92 1.93
C LYS A 65 -12.46 5.31 1.80
N ASN A 66 -12.45 6.11 2.87
CA ASN A 66 -12.93 7.50 2.82
C ASN A 66 -11.94 8.38 2.05
N TYR A 67 -10.65 8.25 2.33
CA TYR A 67 -9.61 8.98 1.61
C TYR A 67 -9.57 8.63 0.12
N LEU A 68 -9.74 7.36 -0.25
CA LEU A 68 -9.80 6.96 -1.66
C LEU A 68 -11.00 7.55 -2.41
N ARG A 69 -12.17 7.68 -1.75
CA ARG A 69 -13.33 8.36 -2.35
C ARG A 69 -13.07 9.84 -2.57
N GLN A 70 -12.37 10.48 -1.64
CA GLN A 70 -11.95 11.87 -1.79
C GLN A 70 -10.94 11.98 -2.94
N ALA A 71 -9.90 11.14 -2.96
CA ALA A 71 -8.88 11.11 -3.99
C ALA A 71 -9.48 10.88 -5.38
N GLU A 72 -10.43 9.94 -5.54
CA GLU A 72 -11.10 9.71 -6.83
C GLU A 72 -11.87 10.95 -7.32
N SER A 73 -12.40 11.77 -6.41
CA SER A 73 -13.12 13.01 -6.76
C SER A 73 -12.22 14.19 -7.10
N THR A 74 -10.99 14.22 -6.57
CA THR A 74 -10.05 15.34 -6.72
C THR A 74 -8.91 15.08 -7.69
N ASP A 75 -8.55 13.81 -7.88
CA ASP A 75 -7.44 13.31 -8.69
C ASP A 75 -7.87 12.03 -9.41
N SER A 76 -8.83 12.17 -10.33
CA SER A 76 -9.47 11.03 -11.01
C SER A 76 -8.54 10.25 -11.94
N ASP A 77 -7.35 10.76 -12.20
CA ASP A 77 -6.40 10.21 -13.18
C ASP A 77 -5.13 9.63 -12.53
N ASP A 78 -5.08 9.50 -11.19
CA ASP A 78 -3.99 8.78 -10.52
C ASP A 78 -4.21 7.25 -10.57
N PRO A 79 -3.36 6.48 -11.28
CA PRO A 79 -3.53 5.03 -11.36
C PRO A 79 -3.32 4.32 -10.02
N LEU A 80 -2.63 4.94 -9.05
CA LEU A 80 -2.46 4.38 -7.70
C LEU A 80 -3.79 4.33 -6.95
N VAL A 81 -4.62 5.37 -7.08
CA VAL A 81 -5.98 5.41 -6.49
C VAL A 81 -6.82 4.27 -7.05
N HIS A 82 -6.81 4.10 -8.37
CA HIS A 82 -7.52 2.99 -9.02
C HIS A 82 -7.01 1.62 -8.59
N ALA A 83 -5.69 1.43 -8.48
CA ALA A 83 -5.09 0.17 -8.06
C ALA A 83 -5.46 -0.18 -6.60
N MET A 84 -5.45 0.81 -5.70
CA MET A 84 -5.86 0.64 -4.30
C MET A 84 -7.35 0.31 -4.19
N LEU A 85 -8.22 1.00 -4.93
CA LEU A 85 -9.65 0.69 -4.98
C LEU A 85 -9.94 -0.72 -5.51
N ALA A 86 -9.23 -1.15 -6.55
CA ALA A 86 -9.30 -2.52 -7.05
C ALA A 86 -8.85 -3.55 -6.00
N SER A 87 -7.75 -3.28 -5.28
CA SER A 87 -7.24 -4.17 -4.22
C SER A 87 -8.22 -4.30 -3.04
N LEU A 88 -8.85 -3.19 -2.64
CA LEU A 88 -9.92 -3.21 -1.64
C LEU A 88 -11.10 -4.05 -2.10
N ALA A 89 -11.55 -3.85 -3.34
CA ALA A 89 -12.65 -4.61 -3.91
C ALA A 89 -12.36 -6.12 -3.97
N TYR A 90 -11.12 -6.52 -4.31
CA TYR A 90 -10.70 -7.92 -4.22
C TYR A 90 -10.84 -8.46 -2.78
N THR A 91 -10.37 -7.70 -1.80
CA THR A 91 -10.44 -8.08 -0.38
C THR A 91 -11.88 -8.21 0.12
N GLU A 92 -12.77 -7.34 -0.37
CA GLU A 92 -14.21 -7.34 -0.09
C GLU A 92 -15.00 -8.34 -0.95
N ARG A 93 -14.35 -9.04 -1.89
CA ARG A 93 -14.96 -9.92 -2.90
C ARG A 93 -16.02 -9.23 -3.76
N ASP A 94 -15.84 -7.93 -3.98
CA ASP A 94 -16.63 -7.13 -4.91
C ASP A 94 -15.98 -7.19 -6.30
N TRP A 95 -16.40 -8.20 -7.08
CA TRP A 95 -15.78 -8.52 -8.36
C TRP A 95 -16.08 -7.50 -9.46
N ASP A 96 -17.26 -6.86 -9.42
CA ASP A 96 -17.63 -5.86 -10.41
C ASP A 96 -16.81 -4.58 -10.19
N THR A 97 -16.68 -4.15 -8.94
CA THR A 97 -15.81 -3.03 -8.56
C THR A 97 -14.34 -3.34 -8.87
N LEU A 98 -13.86 -4.55 -8.56
CA LEU A 98 -12.51 -4.99 -8.93
C LEU A 98 -12.28 -4.86 -10.45
N LYS A 99 -13.18 -5.39 -11.27
CA LYS A 99 -13.06 -5.34 -12.73
C LYS A 99 -12.99 -3.89 -13.23
N ASN A 100 -13.89 -3.04 -12.75
CA ASN A 100 -13.96 -1.65 -13.17
C ASN A 100 -12.66 -0.90 -12.85
N TYR A 101 -12.18 -0.99 -11.62
CA TYR A 101 -10.95 -0.30 -11.21
C TYR A 101 -9.68 -0.93 -11.78
N ALA A 102 -9.66 -2.25 -12.03
CA ALA A 102 -8.56 -2.90 -12.73
C ALA A 102 -8.40 -2.35 -14.17
N THR A 103 -9.52 -2.19 -14.88
CA THR A 103 -9.53 -1.60 -16.22
C THR A 103 -9.14 -0.12 -16.19
N LYS A 104 -9.66 0.67 -15.23
CA LYS A 104 -9.22 2.07 -15.04
C LYS A 104 -7.71 2.15 -14.79
N THR A 105 -7.18 1.35 -13.86
CA THR A 105 -5.73 1.28 -13.55
C THR A 105 -4.91 1.04 -14.82
N ARG A 106 -5.30 0.06 -15.63
CA ARG A 106 -4.62 -0.26 -16.89
C ARG A 106 -4.67 0.90 -17.88
N GLN A 107 -5.86 1.45 -18.13
CA GLN A 107 -6.06 2.52 -19.13
C GLN A 107 -5.34 3.81 -18.75
N THR A 108 -5.40 4.19 -17.47
CA THR A 108 -4.64 5.33 -16.95
C THR A 108 -3.12 5.08 -17.09
N GLY A 109 -2.66 3.87 -16.79
CA GLY A 109 -1.26 3.47 -17.03
C GLY A 109 -0.85 3.64 -18.50
N GLU A 110 -1.65 3.16 -19.44
CA GLU A 110 -1.39 3.27 -20.88
C GLU A 110 -1.30 4.74 -21.35
N GLN A 111 -2.17 5.61 -20.83
CA GLN A 111 -2.16 7.05 -21.13
C GLN A 111 -0.90 7.75 -20.59
N LEU A 112 -0.47 7.36 -19.38
CA LEU A 112 0.71 7.93 -18.72
C LEU A 112 2.03 7.60 -19.43
N VAL A 113 2.09 6.57 -20.28
CA VAL A 113 3.35 6.18 -20.96
C VAL A 113 3.98 7.35 -21.73
N SER A 114 3.17 8.27 -22.25
CA SER A 114 3.67 9.43 -23.02
C SER A 114 4.39 10.49 -22.19
N SER A 115 4.02 10.65 -20.91
CA SER A 115 4.57 11.68 -20.00
C SER A 115 5.46 11.10 -18.91
N ASP A 116 5.15 9.90 -18.43
CA ASP A 116 5.90 9.14 -17.43
C ASP A 116 5.98 7.66 -17.86
N PRO A 117 6.93 7.31 -18.74
CA PRO A 117 7.03 5.97 -19.30
C PRO A 117 7.17 4.87 -18.25
N LEU A 118 7.89 5.13 -17.17
CA LEU A 118 8.12 4.17 -16.08
C LEU A 118 6.84 3.92 -15.30
N ARG A 119 6.17 4.97 -14.81
CA ARG A 119 4.88 4.84 -14.09
C ARG A 119 3.81 4.24 -14.99
N GLY A 120 3.72 4.72 -16.24
CA GLY A 120 2.72 4.26 -17.19
C GLY A 120 2.82 2.75 -17.44
N LYS A 121 4.01 2.24 -17.73
CA LYS A 121 4.23 0.80 -17.92
C LYS A 121 3.99 0.00 -16.65
N LEU A 122 4.47 0.47 -15.51
CA LEU A 122 4.25 -0.18 -14.22
C LEU A 122 2.75 -0.36 -13.94
N TYR A 123 1.95 0.71 -14.03
CA TYR A 123 0.50 0.62 -13.77
C TYR A 123 -0.27 -0.08 -14.88
N THR A 124 0.23 -0.11 -16.11
CA THR A 124 -0.32 -0.98 -17.16
C THR A 124 -0.15 -2.46 -16.77
N ALA A 125 1.01 -2.83 -16.23
CA ALA A 125 1.25 -4.17 -15.69
C ALA A 125 0.32 -4.47 -14.49
N VAL A 126 0.21 -3.54 -13.53
CA VAL A 126 -0.69 -3.69 -12.37
C VAL A 126 -2.14 -3.89 -12.80
N GLY A 127 -2.62 -3.09 -13.75
CA GLY A 127 -3.97 -3.22 -14.29
C GLY A 127 -4.20 -4.57 -14.95
N HIS A 128 -3.25 -5.08 -15.75
CA HIS A 128 -3.33 -6.42 -16.31
C HIS A 128 -3.32 -7.52 -15.25
N PHE A 129 -2.54 -7.38 -14.18
CA PHE A 129 -2.52 -8.33 -13.07
C PHE A 129 -3.89 -8.40 -12.37
N LEU A 130 -4.51 -7.24 -12.09
CA LEU A 130 -5.82 -7.16 -11.47
C LEU A 130 -6.94 -7.69 -12.39
N GLU A 131 -6.89 -7.39 -13.69
CA GLU A 131 -7.81 -7.97 -14.69
C GLU A 131 -7.62 -9.50 -14.78
N GLY A 132 -6.37 -9.98 -14.71
CA GLY A 132 -6.05 -11.40 -14.65
C GLY A 132 -6.62 -12.07 -13.40
N THR A 133 -6.59 -11.38 -12.26
CA THR A 133 -7.20 -11.85 -10.99
C THR A 133 -8.71 -12.01 -11.15
N TYR A 134 -9.40 -11.02 -11.71
CA TYR A 134 -10.82 -11.14 -12.03
C TYR A 134 -11.10 -12.32 -12.99
N ASN A 135 -10.31 -12.44 -14.06
CA ASN A 135 -10.47 -13.52 -15.05
C ASN A 135 -10.31 -14.89 -14.39
N PHE A 136 -9.31 -15.07 -13.52
CA PHE A 136 -9.08 -16.32 -12.82
C PHE A 136 -10.30 -16.72 -11.97
N GLU A 137 -10.81 -15.79 -11.18
CA GLU A 137 -11.92 -16.02 -10.25
C GLU A 137 -13.27 -16.22 -10.94
N LYS A 138 -13.51 -15.56 -12.09
CA LYS A 138 -14.82 -15.58 -12.78
C LYS A 138 -14.88 -16.42 -14.04
N GLU A 139 -13.78 -16.54 -14.75
CA GLU A 139 -13.72 -17.10 -16.10
C GLU A 139 -12.73 -18.26 -16.22
N GLY A 140 -11.94 -18.53 -15.16
CA GLY A 140 -10.98 -19.60 -15.07
C GLY A 140 -9.58 -19.27 -15.63
N PRO A 141 -8.64 -20.22 -15.53
CA PRO A 141 -7.21 -19.96 -15.71
C PRO A 141 -6.79 -19.68 -17.16
N VAL A 142 -7.53 -20.16 -18.16
CA VAL A 142 -7.14 -20.05 -19.59
C VAL A 142 -7.05 -18.58 -20.02
N ARG A 143 -8.02 -17.75 -19.63
CA ARG A 143 -8.03 -16.31 -19.94
C ARG A 143 -7.06 -15.49 -19.09
N THR A 144 -6.46 -16.10 -18.08
CA THR A 144 -5.48 -15.46 -17.18
C THR A 144 -4.07 -15.47 -17.80
N LEU A 145 -3.75 -16.48 -18.61
CA LEU A 145 -2.41 -16.64 -19.18
C LEU A 145 -2.00 -15.46 -20.09
N SER A 146 -2.90 -14.96 -20.91
CA SER A 146 -2.63 -13.80 -21.78
C SER A 146 -2.39 -12.51 -20.98
N LYS A 147 -3.10 -12.35 -19.86
CA LYS A 147 -2.88 -11.23 -18.93
C LYS A 147 -1.53 -11.35 -18.25
N LEU A 148 -1.17 -12.53 -17.77
CA LEU A 148 0.12 -12.78 -17.13
C LEU A 148 1.29 -12.49 -18.07
N GLN A 149 1.20 -12.87 -19.34
CA GLN A 149 2.21 -12.52 -20.36
C GLN A 149 2.37 -10.99 -20.49
N LYS A 150 1.27 -10.24 -20.46
CA LYS A 150 1.30 -8.78 -20.49
C LYS A 150 1.90 -8.17 -19.23
N VAL A 151 1.62 -8.74 -18.05
CA VAL A 151 2.25 -8.32 -16.79
C VAL A 151 3.77 -8.38 -16.92
N PHE A 152 4.33 -9.52 -17.32
CA PHE A 152 5.79 -9.66 -17.46
C PHE A 152 6.35 -8.74 -18.56
N GLN A 153 5.67 -8.65 -19.71
CA GLN A 153 6.09 -7.75 -20.79
C GLN A 153 6.28 -6.30 -20.28
N TYR A 154 5.26 -5.74 -19.62
CA TYR A 154 5.33 -4.34 -19.17
C TYR A 154 6.28 -4.12 -17.99
N LEU A 155 6.46 -5.12 -17.11
CA LEU A 155 7.45 -5.03 -16.02
C LEU A 155 8.88 -5.06 -16.55
N ASP A 156 9.17 -5.89 -17.56
CA ASP A 156 10.47 -5.89 -18.24
C ASP A 156 10.72 -4.55 -18.93
N GLU A 157 9.72 -4.05 -19.66
CA GLU A 157 9.81 -2.74 -20.32
C GLU A 157 9.95 -1.54 -19.34
N ALA A 158 9.43 -1.66 -18.12
CA ALA A 158 9.61 -0.68 -17.04
C ALA A 158 11.03 -0.75 -16.46
N LYS A 159 11.54 -1.97 -16.28
CA LYS A 159 12.89 -2.23 -15.77
C LYS A 159 13.98 -1.73 -16.71
N GLU A 160 13.76 -1.76 -18.03
CA GLU A 160 14.68 -1.16 -19.01
C GLU A 160 14.79 0.37 -18.87
N ILE A 161 13.81 1.05 -18.26
CA ILE A 161 13.83 2.50 -18.03
C ILE A 161 14.60 2.81 -16.74
N ASP A 162 14.19 2.19 -15.64
CA ASP A 162 14.88 2.31 -14.36
C ASP A 162 14.76 0.99 -13.58
N SER A 163 15.83 0.19 -13.66
CA SER A 163 15.90 -1.10 -12.98
C SER A 163 16.03 -1.00 -11.45
N GLN A 164 16.36 0.18 -10.91
CA GLN A 164 16.55 0.43 -9.48
C GLN A 164 15.39 1.19 -8.85
N ASP A 165 14.35 1.48 -9.64
CA ASP A 165 13.18 2.20 -9.18
C ASP A 165 12.54 1.53 -7.95
N PRO A 166 12.28 2.26 -6.85
CA PRO A 166 11.86 1.62 -5.60
C PRO A 166 10.47 0.98 -5.65
N GLU A 167 9.53 1.59 -6.36
CA GLU A 167 8.16 1.10 -6.51
C GLU A 167 8.12 -0.16 -7.37
N LEU A 168 8.84 -0.12 -8.50
CA LEU A 168 9.02 -1.29 -9.37
C LEU A 168 9.63 -2.45 -8.58
N ASN A 169 10.70 -2.21 -7.83
CA ASN A 169 11.38 -3.25 -7.07
C ASN A 169 10.59 -3.74 -5.86
N LEU A 170 9.76 -2.89 -5.25
CA LEU A 170 8.78 -3.33 -4.25
C LEU A 170 7.80 -4.31 -4.88
N LEU A 171 7.13 -3.93 -5.97
CA LEU A 171 6.12 -4.76 -6.62
C LEU A 171 6.70 -6.07 -7.17
N THR A 172 7.76 -5.96 -7.95
CA THR A 172 8.37 -7.13 -8.59
C THR A 172 9.08 -8.02 -7.57
N GLY A 173 9.63 -7.46 -6.49
CA GLY A 173 10.21 -8.26 -5.40
C GLY A 173 9.17 -9.12 -4.68
N TYR A 174 7.98 -8.57 -4.41
CA TYR A 174 6.85 -9.36 -3.89
C TYR A 174 6.42 -10.47 -4.83
N MET A 175 6.31 -10.17 -6.14
CA MET A 175 5.95 -11.15 -7.16
C MET A 175 7.00 -12.27 -7.27
N ASP A 176 8.29 -11.91 -7.33
CA ASP A 176 9.40 -12.87 -7.41
C ASP A 176 9.43 -13.78 -6.17
N LEU A 177 9.19 -13.23 -4.98
CA LEU A 177 9.05 -14.01 -3.75
C LEU A 177 7.86 -14.97 -3.80
N MET A 178 6.68 -14.48 -4.23
CA MET A 178 5.48 -15.32 -4.37
C MET A 178 5.72 -16.48 -5.33
N LEU A 179 6.45 -16.25 -6.43
CA LEU A 179 6.84 -17.31 -7.34
C LEU A 179 7.83 -18.27 -6.71
N ALA A 180 8.85 -17.77 -6.00
CA ALA A 180 9.86 -18.59 -5.33
C ALA A 180 9.29 -19.53 -4.26
N VAL A 181 8.27 -19.10 -3.51
CA VAL A 181 7.64 -19.97 -2.50
C VAL A 181 6.75 -21.05 -3.12
N ASN A 182 6.27 -20.86 -4.35
CA ASN A 182 5.38 -21.78 -5.05
C ASN A 182 6.06 -22.61 -6.15
N LEU A 183 7.26 -22.24 -6.59
CA LEU A 183 8.01 -22.89 -7.66
C LEU A 183 9.38 -23.33 -7.15
N PRO A 184 9.71 -24.64 -7.17
CA PRO A 184 10.91 -25.19 -6.52
C PRO A 184 12.24 -24.72 -7.13
N PHE A 185 12.23 -24.02 -8.26
CA PHE A 185 13.43 -23.59 -8.99
C PHE A 185 13.74 -22.10 -8.86
N ALA A 186 12.84 -21.30 -8.29
CA ALA A 186 13.05 -19.88 -8.12
C ALA A 186 13.81 -19.64 -6.80
N ASP A 187 14.96 -18.96 -6.88
CA ASP A 187 15.76 -18.62 -5.71
C ASP A 187 15.17 -17.38 -5.01
N PRO A 188 14.62 -17.52 -3.78
CA PRO A 188 14.05 -16.39 -3.06
C PRO A 188 15.11 -15.38 -2.62
N ALA A 189 16.39 -15.75 -2.56
CA ALA A 189 17.45 -14.86 -2.05
C ALA A 189 17.57 -13.59 -2.90
N LYS A 190 17.52 -13.72 -4.23
CA LYS A 190 17.59 -12.57 -5.15
C LYS A 190 16.39 -11.64 -4.99
N ALA A 191 15.20 -12.18 -4.79
CA ALA A 191 13.99 -11.39 -4.58
C ALA A 191 14.06 -10.61 -3.24
N ILE A 192 14.59 -11.25 -2.20
CA ILE A 192 14.81 -10.63 -0.87
C ILE A 192 15.86 -9.52 -0.95
N GLU A 193 17.02 -9.79 -1.53
CA GLU A 193 18.09 -8.81 -1.71
C GLU A 193 17.58 -7.57 -2.45
N LYS A 194 16.78 -7.78 -3.50
CA LYS A 194 16.15 -6.72 -4.27
C LYS A 194 15.17 -5.87 -3.46
N LEU A 195 14.30 -6.51 -2.66
CA LEU A 195 13.40 -5.80 -1.74
C LEU A 195 14.17 -5.01 -0.69
N GLU A 196 15.22 -5.59 -0.11
CA GLU A 196 16.05 -4.90 0.88
C GLU A 196 16.79 -3.71 0.30
N THR A 197 17.34 -3.85 -0.90
CA THR A 197 18.20 -2.84 -1.52
C THR A 197 17.35 -1.71 -2.10
N TYR A 198 16.42 -2.05 -2.99
CA TYR A 198 15.71 -1.07 -3.81
C TYR A 198 14.27 -0.84 -3.34
N GLY A 199 13.61 -1.84 -2.76
CA GLY A 199 12.21 -1.71 -2.31
C GLY A 199 12.03 -0.62 -1.26
N TYR A 200 11.02 0.23 -1.48
CA TYR A 200 10.61 1.29 -0.56
C TYR A 200 9.09 1.53 -0.66
N PRO A 201 8.39 1.87 0.44
CA PRO A 201 8.90 2.13 1.80
C PRO A 201 9.41 0.88 2.52
N LYS A 202 10.39 1.06 3.42
CA LYS A 202 11.09 -0.06 4.07
C LYS A 202 10.16 -0.94 4.90
N TYR A 203 9.12 -0.39 5.52
CA TYR A 203 8.14 -1.20 6.24
C TYR A 203 7.37 -2.16 5.31
N LEU A 204 7.08 -1.77 4.07
CA LEU A 204 6.47 -2.67 3.08
C LEU A 204 7.47 -3.69 2.55
N ALA A 205 8.71 -3.28 2.28
CA ALA A 205 9.75 -4.23 1.87
C ALA A 205 10.00 -5.30 2.94
N TYR A 206 10.16 -4.90 4.20
CA TYR A 206 10.38 -5.81 5.33
C TYR A 206 9.17 -6.70 5.59
N ARG A 207 7.94 -6.18 5.48
CA ARG A 207 6.71 -6.98 5.52
C ARG A 207 6.75 -8.10 4.49
N GLY A 208 7.11 -7.79 3.24
CA GLY A 208 7.15 -8.75 2.14
C GLY A 208 8.18 -9.86 2.36
N ILE A 209 9.36 -9.47 2.83
CA ILE A 209 10.43 -10.41 3.18
C ILE A 209 10.02 -11.31 4.36
N ALA A 210 9.38 -10.75 5.39
CA ALA A 210 8.88 -11.52 6.53
C ALA A 210 7.86 -12.58 6.10
N VAL A 211 6.91 -12.21 5.23
CA VAL A 211 5.94 -13.14 4.61
C VAL A 211 6.67 -14.23 3.82
N GLY A 212 7.61 -13.84 2.95
CA GLY A 212 8.40 -14.80 2.16
C GLY A 212 9.15 -15.80 3.04
N TYR A 213 9.84 -15.35 4.09
CA TYR A 213 10.53 -16.25 5.02
C TYR A 213 9.57 -17.14 5.81
N ARG A 214 8.41 -16.64 6.25
CA ARG A 214 7.38 -17.46 6.90
C ARG A 214 6.94 -18.60 5.99
N ASP A 215 6.67 -18.31 4.73
CA ASP A 215 6.16 -19.28 3.76
C ASP A 215 7.24 -20.29 3.34
N LEU A 216 8.51 -19.87 3.33
CA LEU A 216 9.69 -20.76 3.21
C LEU A 216 9.99 -21.57 4.48
N LYS A 217 9.17 -21.45 5.54
CA LYS A 217 9.35 -22.07 6.85
C LYS A 217 10.65 -21.68 7.55
N LYS A 218 11.21 -20.52 7.20
CA LYS A 218 12.42 -19.91 7.76
C LYS A 218 12.03 -18.95 8.88
N TYR A 219 11.41 -19.48 9.92
CA TYR A 219 10.72 -18.68 10.95
C TYR A 219 11.63 -17.74 11.74
N SER A 220 12.89 -18.10 11.98
CA SER A 220 13.85 -17.20 12.66
C SER A 220 14.14 -15.95 11.84
N GLN A 221 14.30 -16.08 10.52
CA GLN A 221 14.47 -14.94 9.64
C GLN A 221 13.16 -14.16 9.49
N ALA A 222 12.02 -14.84 9.39
CA ALA A 222 10.71 -14.18 9.38
C ALA A 222 10.51 -13.31 10.62
N MET A 223 10.92 -13.80 11.80
CA MET A 223 10.85 -13.08 13.07
C MET A 223 11.72 -11.81 13.08
N ASP A 224 12.92 -11.85 12.49
CA ASP A 224 13.79 -10.67 12.37
C ASP A 224 13.09 -9.55 11.58
N TYR A 225 12.59 -9.87 10.38
CA TYR A 225 11.94 -8.87 9.53
C TYR A 225 10.58 -8.41 10.04
N VAL A 226 9.79 -9.27 10.68
CA VAL A 226 8.52 -8.82 11.28
C VAL A 226 8.78 -7.86 12.44
N ASN A 227 9.85 -8.05 13.23
CA ASN A 227 10.23 -7.11 14.28
C ASN A 227 10.70 -5.77 13.71
N ARG A 228 11.57 -5.78 12.68
CA ARG A 228 11.98 -4.56 11.95
C ARG A 228 10.79 -3.82 11.34
N THR A 229 9.76 -4.56 10.88
CA THR A 229 8.53 -3.96 10.38
C THR A 229 7.74 -3.28 11.51
N LEU A 230 7.56 -3.97 12.65
CA LEU A 230 6.86 -3.41 13.82
C LEU A 230 7.58 -2.21 14.44
N GLU A 231 8.90 -2.06 14.29
CA GLU A 231 9.59 -0.83 14.71
C GLU A 231 9.11 0.40 13.92
N LEU A 232 8.70 0.20 12.66
CA LEU A 232 8.21 1.26 11.77
C LEU A 232 6.67 1.38 11.80
N THR A 233 5.97 0.29 12.11
CA THR A 233 4.49 0.21 12.12
C THR A 233 3.97 -0.53 13.37
N PRO A 234 4.23 0.00 14.59
CA PRO A 234 4.06 -0.74 15.85
C PRO A 234 2.64 -1.24 16.12
N ASP A 235 1.64 -0.48 15.64
CA ASP A 235 0.22 -0.77 15.87
C ASP A 235 -0.51 -1.29 14.62
N ASN A 236 0.22 -1.74 13.60
CA ASN A 236 -0.41 -2.28 12.40
C ASN A 236 -0.96 -3.69 12.68
N PRO A 237 -2.29 -3.90 12.60
CA PRO A 237 -2.92 -5.17 12.95
C PRO A 237 -2.48 -6.34 12.06
N GLU A 238 -2.17 -6.08 10.78
CA GLU A 238 -1.71 -7.14 9.88
C GLU A 238 -0.29 -7.62 10.22
N ILE A 239 0.58 -6.72 10.70
CA ILE A 239 1.95 -7.08 11.09
C ILE A 239 1.96 -7.77 12.46
N LEU A 240 1.12 -7.31 13.38
CA LEU A 240 0.88 -7.99 14.66
C LEU A 240 0.37 -9.42 14.42
N TYR A 241 -0.60 -9.57 13.51
CA TYR A 241 -1.08 -10.88 13.08
C TYR A 241 0.02 -11.73 12.43
N LEU A 242 0.82 -11.18 11.51
CA LEU A 242 1.96 -11.88 10.92
C LEU A 242 2.94 -12.41 11.97
N LYS A 243 3.23 -11.62 13.01
CA LYS A 243 4.07 -12.06 14.13
C LYS A 243 3.41 -13.19 14.91
N ALA A 244 2.12 -13.12 15.18
CA ALA A 244 1.36 -14.19 15.82
C ALA A 244 1.47 -15.50 15.02
N GLN A 245 1.30 -15.45 13.70
CA GLN A 245 1.45 -16.62 12.83
C GLN A 245 2.85 -17.24 12.91
N ILE A 246 3.89 -16.41 12.86
CA ILE A 246 5.27 -16.88 12.98
C ILE A 246 5.50 -17.55 14.35
N LEU A 247 4.95 -17.00 15.44
CA LEU A 247 5.04 -17.60 16.78
C LEU A 247 4.32 -18.94 16.87
N VAL A 248 3.13 -19.08 16.29
CA VAL A 248 2.43 -20.38 16.21
C VAL A 248 3.31 -21.41 15.50
N HIS A 249 3.91 -21.03 14.36
CA HIS A 249 4.81 -21.92 13.61
C HIS A 249 6.15 -22.22 14.31
N GLN A 250 6.50 -21.46 15.34
CA GLN A 250 7.65 -21.74 16.22
C GLN A 250 7.25 -22.55 17.46
N ASP A 251 6.06 -23.15 17.47
CA ASP A 251 5.49 -23.89 18.62
C ASP A 251 5.34 -23.01 19.87
N LYS A 252 5.04 -21.72 19.68
CA LYS A 252 4.82 -20.72 20.74
C LYS A 252 3.40 -20.12 20.71
N PRO A 253 2.34 -20.93 20.71
CA PRO A 253 0.97 -20.43 20.60
C PRO A 253 0.58 -19.52 21.78
N LYS A 254 1.13 -19.75 22.98
CA LYS A 254 0.86 -18.89 24.15
C LYS A 254 1.35 -17.45 23.95
N GLU A 255 2.53 -17.27 23.36
CA GLU A 255 3.05 -15.94 23.02
C GLU A 255 2.26 -15.33 21.85
N ALA A 256 1.85 -16.15 20.87
CA ALA A 256 1.07 -15.71 19.73
C ALA A 256 -0.28 -15.08 20.11
N LEU A 257 -0.96 -15.61 21.14
CA LEU A 257 -2.24 -15.10 21.63
C LEU A 257 -2.21 -13.61 21.98
N GLU A 258 -1.11 -13.12 22.56
CA GLU A 258 -0.96 -11.69 22.88
C GLU A 258 -1.00 -10.81 21.61
N PHE A 259 -0.37 -11.28 20.53
CA PHE A 259 -0.32 -10.55 19.27
C PHE A 259 -1.63 -10.66 18.48
N PHE A 260 -2.33 -11.79 18.57
CA PHE A 260 -3.71 -11.90 18.08
C PHE A 260 -4.63 -10.91 18.78
N ASP A 261 -4.58 -10.82 20.11
CA ASP A 261 -5.37 -9.85 20.89
C ASP A 261 -5.07 -8.41 20.47
N LYS A 262 -3.78 -8.06 20.31
CA LYS A 262 -3.38 -6.73 19.86
C LYS A 262 -3.91 -6.40 18.46
N ALA A 263 -3.85 -7.34 17.52
CA ALA A 263 -4.39 -7.16 16.18
C ALA A 263 -5.92 -6.95 16.21
N LEU A 264 -6.64 -7.76 16.99
CA LEU A 264 -8.10 -7.72 17.06
C LEU A 264 -8.67 -6.52 17.82
N LYS A 265 -7.87 -5.78 18.60
CA LYS A 265 -8.28 -4.44 19.10
C LYS A 265 -8.65 -3.49 17.97
N LYS A 266 -8.09 -3.68 16.78
CA LYS A 266 -8.39 -2.90 15.57
C LYS A 266 -9.33 -3.62 14.60
N GLN A 267 -10.07 -4.64 15.06
CA GLN A 267 -10.96 -5.43 14.23
C GLN A 267 -11.92 -4.59 13.37
N ALA A 268 -12.49 -3.52 13.92
CA ALA A 268 -13.43 -2.64 13.22
C ALA A 268 -12.80 -1.85 12.04
N GLN A 269 -11.48 -1.82 11.96
CA GLN A 269 -10.71 -1.17 10.89
C GLN A 269 -10.29 -2.15 9.79
N LEU A 270 -10.42 -3.46 10.03
CA LEU A 270 -10.02 -4.51 9.11
C LEU A 270 -11.15 -4.92 8.16
N PRO A 271 -10.84 -5.42 6.96
CA PRO A 271 -11.79 -6.13 6.14
C PRO A 271 -12.36 -7.34 6.88
N ALA A 272 -13.67 -7.58 6.76
CA ALA A 272 -14.37 -8.63 7.52
C ALA A 272 -13.75 -10.02 7.33
N TYR A 273 -13.27 -10.32 6.12
CA TYR A 273 -12.57 -11.57 5.83
C TYR A 273 -11.25 -11.70 6.61
N SER A 274 -10.44 -10.65 6.62
CA SER A 274 -9.17 -10.61 7.35
C SER A 274 -9.41 -10.73 8.86
N ALA A 275 -10.32 -9.95 9.41
CA ALA A 275 -10.72 -10.04 10.81
C ALA A 275 -11.17 -11.46 11.20
N ALA A 276 -12.02 -12.07 10.37
CA ALA A 276 -12.50 -13.43 10.59
C ALA A 276 -11.34 -14.45 10.60
N GLN A 277 -10.38 -14.31 9.69
CA GLN A 277 -9.20 -15.19 9.63
C GLN A 277 -8.33 -15.07 10.90
N ILE A 278 -8.13 -13.85 11.41
CA ILE A 278 -7.38 -13.62 12.65
C ILE A 278 -8.09 -14.29 13.83
N VAL A 279 -9.42 -14.13 13.95
CA VAL A 279 -10.22 -14.80 15.00
C VAL A 279 -10.14 -16.32 14.90
N TYR A 280 -10.21 -16.87 13.69
CA TYR A 280 -10.07 -18.31 13.48
C TYR A 280 -8.73 -18.84 14.00
N GLU A 281 -7.62 -18.18 13.63
CA GLU A 281 -6.28 -18.62 14.02
C GLU A 281 -6.01 -18.40 15.51
N GLN A 282 -6.51 -17.31 16.09
CA GLN A 282 -6.47 -17.09 17.53
C GLN A 282 -7.18 -18.22 18.27
N CYS A 283 -8.41 -18.57 17.85
CA CYS A 283 -9.16 -19.65 18.46
C CYS A 283 -8.40 -20.99 18.37
N LYS A 284 -7.82 -21.31 17.21
CA LYS A 284 -7.00 -22.53 17.04
C LYS A 284 -5.76 -22.53 17.93
N ALA A 285 -5.08 -21.40 18.07
CA ALA A 285 -3.95 -21.25 18.98
C ALA A 285 -4.39 -21.44 20.45
N GLN A 286 -5.57 -20.94 20.81
CA GLN A 286 -6.13 -21.10 22.15
C GLN A 286 -6.44 -22.57 22.47
N GLU A 287 -7.05 -23.32 21.53
CA GLU A 287 -7.25 -24.77 21.66
C GLU A 287 -5.92 -25.52 21.88
N GLU A 288 -4.85 -25.10 21.20
CA GLU A 288 -3.55 -25.72 21.37
C GLU A 288 -2.96 -25.47 22.76
N VAL A 289 -3.19 -24.28 23.33
CA VAL A 289 -2.66 -23.88 24.64
C VAL A 289 -3.37 -24.60 25.78
N ASP A 290 -4.70 -24.66 25.76
CA ASP A 290 -5.49 -25.20 26.89
C ASP A 290 -6.08 -26.59 26.64
N LYS A 291 -5.92 -27.14 25.43
CA LYS A 291 -6.42 -28.46 25.02
C LYS A 291 -7.95 -28.59 25.11
N VAL A 292 -8.67 -27.48 24.98
CA VAL A 292 -10.15 -27.46 24.92
C VAL A 292 -10.61 -27.27 23.48
N GLU A 293 -11.51 -28.13 23.01
CA GLU A 293 -12.14 -28.01 21.68
C GLU A 293 -13.14 -26.84 21.63
N ARG A 294 -13.13 -26.09 20.52
CA ARG A 294 -13.93 -24.88 20.28
C ARG A 294 -14.51 -24.88 18.87
N ASP A 295 -15.64 -24.19 18.70
CA ASP A 295 -16.19 -23.92 17.36
C ASP A 295 -15.51 -22.71 16.70
N CYS A 296 -14.21 -22.84 16.39
CA CYS A 296 -13.45 -21.78 15.74
C CYS A 296 -14.01 -21.40 14.36
N ARG A 297 -14.65 -22.37 13.67
CA ARG A 297 -15.29 -22.12 12.38
C ARG A 297 -16.54 -21.25 12.55
N GLY A 298 -17.35 -21.51 13.57
CA GLY A 298 -18.50 -20.68 13.93
C GLY A 298 -18.09 -19.27 14.33
N GLU A 299 -17.05 -19.11 15.15
CA GLU A 299 -16.50 -17.80 15.52
C GLU A 299 -16.07 -16.98 14.29
N ARG A 300 -15.29 -17.59 13.40
CA ARG A 300 -14.89 -16.99 12.12
C ARG A 300 -16.10 -16.54 11.29
N ASN A 301 -17.11 -17.41 11.17
CA ASN A 301 -18.28 -17.12 10.34
C ASN A 301 -19.11 -15.94 10.91
N ARG A 302 -19.27 -15.84 12.24
CA ARG A 302 -19.95 -14.70 12.90
C ARG A 302 -19.30 -13.37 12.56
N VAL A 303 -17.97 -13.30 12.63
CA VAL A 303 -17.21 -12.09 12.28
C VAL A 303 -17.36 -11.75 10.80
N ARG A 304 -17.31 -12.75 9.92
CA ARG A 304 -17.43 -12.55 8.47
C ARG A 304 -18.82 -12.01 8.07
N GLU A 305 -19.87 -12.41 8.78
CA GLU A 305 -21.25 -12.01 8.52
C GLU A 305 -21.64 -10.68 9.19
N GLY A 306 -20.74 -10.09 10.00
CA GLY A 306 -21.01 -8.83 10.71
C GLY A 306 -21.98 -8.97 11.88
N ASN A 307 -22.18 -10.18 12.42
CA ASN A 307 -23.12 -10.48 13.50
C ASN A 307 -22.49 -10.24 14.90
N ASN A 308 -21.93 -9.04 15.14
CA ASN A 308 -21.45 -8.59 16.44
C ASN A 308 -22.04 -7.24 16.81
#